data_AF-A0AAU8LV85-F1
#
_entry.id   AF-A0AAU8LV85-F1
#
_cell.length_a   1.000
_cell.length_b   1.000
_cell.length_c   1.000
_cell.angle_alpha   90.00
_cell.angle_beta   90.00
_cell.angle_gamma   90.00
#
_symmetry.space_group_name_H-M   'P 1'
#
loop_
_entity.id
_entity.type
_entity.pdbx_description
1 polymer ?
#
loop_
_entity_poly.entity_id
_entity_poly.type
_entity_poly.pdbx_seq_one_letter_code
_entity_poly.pdbx_strand_id
1 'polypeptide(L)'
;MKIDNKYDLSVREELDKVNWDSVLPKVLKCAIQVSRKFFWLGYKVNPEDLVSEAIARAYGVGTGGTYRNWNKKSCPDIAKFLNDIIKSMSSHTAEHEAKFAEESIFSEDGYLKNNKLFAIVDTIAGYCRPKTPEEKFIETDNLQKLVNVLDKLENENEDLGMVILCIKEGISEPRYIAQETGFDVSKVYNLLKKLRRKLKDFDPKKQKALC
;
A
#
# COMPACT_ATOMS: atom_id res chain seq x y z
N MET A 1 -1.70 28.67 26.53
CA MET A 1 -1.37 28.24 25.15
C MET A 1 0.03 27.64 25.17
N LYS A 2 0.13 26.32 25.10
CA LYS A 2 1.42 25.63 25.00
C LYS A 2 1.88 25.75 23.54
N ILE A 3 3.09 26.26 23.35
CA ILE A 3 3.75 26.33 22.04
C ILE A 3 4.23 24.90 21.76
N ASP A 4 3.39 24.07 21.16
CA ASP A 4 3.74 22.69 20.87
C ASP A 4 4.59 22.60 19.59
N ASN A 5 5.85 22.21 19.79
CA ASN A 5 6.86 21.73 18.84
C ASN A 5 6.66 22.04 17.36
N LYS A 6 7.17 23.22 16.99
CA LYS A 6 7.45 23.72 15.64
C LYS A 6 7.88 22.62 14.66
N TYR A 7 7.19 22.59 13.52
CA TYR A 7 7.69 22.02 12.28
C TYR A 7 9.18 22.36 12.09
N ASP A 8 9.98 21.37 11.71
CA ASP A 8 11.42 21.53 11.56
C ASP A 8 11.73 22.16 10.20
N LEU A 9 12.18 23.43 10.20
CA LEU A 9 12.49 24.16 8.98
C LEU A 9 13.63 23.54 8.18
N SER A 10 14.55 22.79 8.82
CA SER A 10 15.64 22.11 8.12
C SER A 10 15.12 21.00 7.19
N VAL A 11 13.93 20.47 7.45
CA VAL A 11 13.25 19.51 6.57
C VAL A 11 12.93 20.14 5.22
N ARG A 12 12.56 21.43 5.16
CA ARG A 12 12.29 22.12 3.88
C ARG A 12 13.52 22.17 3.01
N GLU A 13 14.66 22.54 3.59
CA GLU A 13 15.92 22.60 2.85
C GLU A 13 16.30 21.23 2.26
N GLU A 14 15.99 20.14 2.95
CA GLU A 14 16.19 18.79 2.41
C GLU A 14 15.16 18.41 1.34
N LEU A 15 13.90 18.83 1.50
CA LEU A 15 12.83 18.62 0.50
C LEU A 15 13.08 19.41 -0.80
N ASP A 16 13.64 20.61 -0.72
CA ASP A 16 13.98 21.44 -1.87
C ASP A 16 15.09 20.81 -2.73
N LYS A 17 15.93 19.94 -2.14
CA LYS A 17 16.99 19.19 -2.83
C LYS A 17 16.48 17.89 -3.47
N VAL A 18 15.24 17.50 -3.24
CA VAL A 18 14.67 16.25 -3.78
C VAL A 18 14.50 16.36 -5.29
N ASN A 19 14.90 15.30 -6.01
CA ASN A 19 14.57 15.16 -7.43
C ASN A 19 13.10 14.74 -7.60
N TRP A 20 12.21 15.73 -7.61
CA TRP A 20 10.76 15.53 -7.70
C TRP A 20 10.31 14.77 -8.94
N ASP A 21 11.00 14.95 -10.09
CA ASP A 21 10.67 14.24 -11.34
C ASP A 21 10.77 12.72 -11.18
N SER A 22 11.70 12.26 -10.33
CA SER A 22 11.88 10.83 -10.05
C SER A 22 10.94 10.28 -8.97
N VAL A 23 10.37 11.16 -8.14
CA VAL A 23 9.58 10.82 -6.95
C VAL A 23 8.09 10.87 -7.28
N LEU A 24 7.62 11.93 -7.93
CA LEU A 24 6.21 12.18 -8.22
C LEU A 24 5.53 11.00 -8.95
N PRO A 25 6.12 10.35 -9.97
CA PRO A 25 5.49 9.22 -10.62
C PRO A 25 5.22 8.05 -9.67
N LYS A 26 6.11 7.81 -8.70
CA LYS A 26 5.96 6.74 -7.71
C LYS A 26 4.85 7.06 -6.70
N VAL A 27 4.81 8.30 -6.25
CA VAL A 27 3.82 8.78 -5.28
C VAL A 27 2.43 8.87 -5.92
N LEU A 28 2.34 9.37 -7.15
CA LEU A 28 1.11 9.41 -7.93
C LEU A 28 0.55 8.01 -8.18
N LYS A 29 1.42 7.03 -8.48
CA LYS A 29 0.97 5.63 -8.60
C LYS A 29 0.31 5.12 -7.32
N CYS A 30 0.88 5.44 -6.15
CA CYS A 30 0.27 5.11 -4.86
C CYS A 30 -1.07 5.85 -4.67
N ALA A 31 -1.13 7.14 -5.01
CA ALA A 31 -2.35 7.93 -4.91
C ALA A 31 -3.47 7.39 -5.81
N ILE A 32 -3.16 6.94 -7.04
CA ILE A 32 -4.12 6.29 -7.95
C ILE A 32 -4.66 4.99 -7.35
N GLN A 33 -3.81 4.19 -6.71
CA GLN A 33 -4.25 2.96 -6.03
C GLN A 33 -5.20 3.27 -4.88
N VAL A 34 -4.86 4.26 -4.06
CA VAL A 34 -5.68 4.72 -2.94
C VAL A 34 -6.99 5.34 -3.41
N SER A 35 -6.97 6.17 -4.47
CA SER A 35 -8.18 6.77 -5.02
C SER A 35 -9.15 5.73 -5.58
N ARG A 36 -8.63 4.66 -6.17
CA ARG A 36 -9.45 3.53 -6.61
C ARG A 36 -10.11 2.84 -5.41
N LYS A 37 -9.39 2.64 -4.30
CA LYS A 37 -9.97 2.14 -3.04
C LYS A 37 -11.19 2.98 -2.64
N PHE A 38 -11.05 4.30 -2.67
CA PHE A 38 -12.15 5.23 -2.37
C PHE A 38 -13.31 5.16 -3.36
N PHE A 39 -13.01 5.03 -4.66
CA PHE A 39 -14.05 4.89 -5.69
C PHE A 39 -14.97 3.69 -5.41
N TRP A 40 -14.41 2.55 -5.04
CA TRP A 40 -15.17 1.36 -4.66
C TRP A 40 -15.93 1.53 -3.34
N LEU A 41 -15.52 2.46 -2.48
CA LEU A 41 -16.26 2.84 -1.28
C LEU A 41 -17.36 3.90 -1.56
N GLY A 42 -17.54 4.29 -2.83
CA GLY A 42 -18.52 5.29 -3.25
C GLY A 42 -18.01 6.74 -3.19
N TYR A 43 -16.73 6.94 -2.89
CA TYR A 43 -16.10 8.26 -2.76
C TYR A 43 -15.24 8.60 -3.96
N LYS A 44 -15.32 9.85 -4.42
CA LYS A 44 -14.45 10.33 -5.49
C LYS A 44 -13.34 11.18 -4.90
N VAL A 45 -12.14 10.63 -4.88
CA VAL A 45 -10.91 11.33 -4.49
C VAL A 45 -10.02 11.48 -5.72
N ASN A 46 -9.52 12.67 -5.99
CA ASN A 46 -8.54 12.88 -7.05
C ASN A 46 -7.14 12.46 -6.54
N PRO A 47 -6.42 11.56 -7.24
CA PRO A 47 -5.03 11.24 -6.90
C PRO A 47 -4.12 12.46 -6.72
N GLU A 48 -4.27 13.48 -7.56
CA GLU A 48 -3.43 14.69 -7.51
C GLU A 48 -3.63 15.46 -6.19
N ASP A 49 -4.84 15.47 -5.66
CA ASP A 49 -5.15 16.11 -4.38
C ASP A 49 -4.47 15.37 -3.22
N LEU A 50 -4.45 14.03 -3.25
CA LEU A 50 -3.74 13.22 -2.27
C LEU A 50 -2.23 13.47 -2.29
N VAL A 51 -1.63 13.57 -3.49
CA VAL A 51 -0.21 13.87 -3.64
C VAL A 51 0.09 15.28 -3.12
N SER A 52 -0.71 16.26 -3.53
CA SER A 52 -0.54 17.67 -3.16
C SER A 52 -0.65 17.86 -1.64
N GLU A 53 -1.63 17.25 -1.01
CA GLU A 53 -1.80 17.30 0.45
C GLU A 53 -0.65 16.57 1.18
N ALA A 54 -0.18 15.43 0.66
CA ALA A 54 0.97 14.73 1.26
C ALA A 54 2.25 15.58 1.22
N ILE A 55 2.50 16.27 0.10
CA ILE A 55 3.60 17.23 -0.04
C ILE A 55 3.39 18.41 0.91
N ALA A 56 2.19 19.00 0.95
CA ALA A 56 1.87 20.11 1.85
C ALA A 56 2.15 19.74 3.32
N ARG A 57 1.76 18.55 3.77
CA ARG A 57 2.08 18.03 5.11
C ARG A 57 3.58 17.84 5.34
N ALA A 58 4.33 17.39 4.34
CA ALA A 58 5.79 17.29 4.40
C ALA A 58 6.46 18.68 4.54
N TYR A 59 5.89 19.71 3.91
CA TYR A 59 6.33 21.10 4.00
C TYR A 59 5.79 21.85 5.23
N GLY A 60 4.96 21.22 6.06
CA GLY A 60 4.41 21.83 7.26
C GLY A 60 3.25 22.78 7.01
N VAL A 61 2.61 22.70 5.84
CA VAL A 61 1.50 23.57 5.40
C VAL A 61 0.26 22.77 5.03
N GLY A 62 0.13 21.55 5.56
CA GLY A 62 -1.00 20.68 5.29
C GLY A 62 -2.33 21.23 5.82
N THR A 63 -3.43 20.69 5.30
CA THR A 63 -4.78 21.09 5.67
C THR A 63 -5.01 20.89 7.17
N GLY A 64 -5.67 21.85 7.81
CA GLY A 64 -5.96 21.81 9.25
C GLY A 64 -4.72 21.98 10.14
N GLY A 65 -3.61 22.51 9.60
CA GLY A 65 -2.36 22.65 10.33
C GLY A 65 -1.62 21.33 10.55
N THR A 66 -1.95 20.30 9.78
CA THR A 66 -1.31 18.98 9.86
C THR A 66 0.05 19.00 9.18
N TYR A 67 1.03 18.32 9.78
CA TYR A 67 2.38 18.21 9.23
C TYR A 67 3.04 16.89 9.61
N ARG A 68 4.04 16.48 8.82
CA ARG A 68 4.96 15.40 9.17
C ARG A 68 6.38 15.78 8.80
N ASN A 69 7.29 15.68 9.76
CA ASN A 69 8.70 15.94 9.54
C ASN A 69 9.33 14.71 8.87
N TRP A 70 9.90 14.90 7.69
CA TRP A 70 10.66 13.85 7.02
C TRP A 70 12.01 13.65 7.71
N ASN A 71 12.25 12.44 8.22
CA ASN A 71 13.55 12.07 8.77
C ASN A 71 14.31 11.19 7.78
N LYS A 72 15.25 11.80 7.06
CA LYS A 72 16.10 11.13 6.06
C LYS A 72 16.96 10.01 6.63
N LYS A 73 17.34 10.06 7.91
CA LYS A 73 18.13 9.00 8.56
C LYS A 73 17.29 7.73 8.76
N SER A 74 16.02 7.89 9.13
CA SER A 74 15.11 6.78 9.41
C SER A 74 14.36 6.29 8.17
N CYS A 75 14.04 7.19 7.23
CA CYS A 75 13.37 6.88 5.97
C CYS A 75 14.09 7.63 4.82
N PRO A 76 15.16 7.07 4.25
CA PRO A 76 15.94 7.74 3.19
C PRO A 76 15.14 7.95 1.89
N ASP A 77 14.14 7.10 1.64
CA ASP A 77 13.29 7.18 0.45
C ASP A 77 12.10 8.11 0.71
N ILE A 78 12.17 9.31 0.15
CA ILE A 78 11.09 10.31 0.22
C ILE A 78 9.78 9.81 -0.40
N ALA A 79 9.83 8.98 -1.45
CA ALA A 79 8.61 8.45 -2.07
C ALA A 79 7.88 7.54 -1.08
N LYS A 80 8.63 6.71 -0.33
CA LYS A 80 8.06 5.88 0.73
C LYS A 80 7.43 6.73 1.84
N PHE A 81 8.12 7.77 2.29
CA PHE A 81 7.58 8.69 3.31
C PHE A 81 6.26 9.34 2.86
N LEU A 82 6.20 9.85 1.63
CA LEU A 82 4.98 10.45 1.08
C LEU A 82 3.86 9.42 0.91
N ASN A 83 4.18 8.21 0.47
CA ASN A 83 3.20 7.11 0.39
C ASN A 83 2.61 6.77 1.76
N ASP A 84 3.43 6.79 2.82
CA ASP A 84 2.95 6.55 4.19
C ASP A 84 2.02 7.67 4.67
N ILE A 85 2.25 8.93 4.26
CA ILE A 85 1.29 10.03 4.49
C ILE A 85 -0.02 9.76 3.76
N ILE A 86 0.02 9.44 2.46
CA ILE A 86 -1.17 9.15 1.66
C ILE A 86 -1.99 8.00 2.25
N LYS A 87 -1.33 6.90 2.62
CA LYS A 87 -1.97 5.76 3.28
C LYS A 87 -2.62 6.16 4.60
N SER A 88 -1.91 6.93 5.42
CA SER A 88 -2.45 7.40 6.71
C SER A 88 -3.66 8.33 6.53
N MET A 89 -3.64 9.22 5.52
CA MET A 89 -4.83 10.01 5.17
C MET A 89 -5.99 9.09 4.78
N SER A 90 -5.71 8.07 3.99
CA SER A 90 -6.75 7.17 3.50
C SER A 90 -7.39 6.32 4.61
N SER A 91 -6.60 5.85 5.57
CA SER A 91 -7.10 5.11 6.74
C SER A 91 -8.02 5.99 7.58
N HIS A 92 -7.63 7.24 7.88
CA HIS A 92 -8.47 8.13 8.67
C HIS A 92 -9.77 8.51 7.95
N THR A 93 -9.75 8.73 6.64
CA THR A 93 -10.99 9.00 5.88
C THR A 93 -11.90 7.78 5.85
N ALA A 94 -11.34 6.58 5.62
CA ALA A 94 -12.12 5.34 5.65
C ALA A 94 -12.70 5.06 7.04
N GLU A 95 -11.96 5.30 8.12
CA GLU A 95 -12.40 5.14 9.52
C GLU A 95 -13.48 6.14 9.93
N HIS A 96 -13.41 7.39 9.45
CA HIS A 96 -14.43 8.40 9.75
C HIS A 96 -15.72 8.23 8.94
N GLU A 97 -15.62 7.75 7.71
CA GLU A 97 -16.75 7.67 6.78
C GLU A 97 -17.46 6.30 6.82
N ALA A 98 -16.72 5.22 6.97
CA ALA A 98 -17.29 3.93 7.33
C ALA A 98 -17.27 3.83 8.84
N LYS A 99 -18.45 3.80 9.48
CA LYS A 99 -18.63 3.58 10.92
C LYS A 99 -18.09 2.21 11.36
N PHE A 100 -16.79 2.01 11.30
CA PHE A 100 -16.12 0.80 11.72
C PHE A 100 -16.04 0.79 13.26
N ALA A 101 -16.37 -0.35 13.86
CA ALA A 101 -16.34 -0.52 15.31
C ALA A 101 -14.90 -0.41 15.84
N GLU A 102 -14.70 0.43 16.85
CA GLU A 102 -13.43 0.71 17.54
C GLU A 102 -12.92 -0.50 18.37
N GLU A 103 -12.60 -1.63 17.75
CA GLU A 103 -11.89 -2.71 18.44
C GLU A 103 -10.42 -2.75 18.01
N SER A 104 -9.61 -1.92 18.66
CA SER A 104 -8.15 -1.88 18.49
C SER A 104 -7.48 -3.17 19.00
N ILE A 105 -6.56 -3.71 18.19
CA ILE A 105 -5.74 -4.89 18.48
C ILE A 105 -4.47 -4.52 19.28
N PHE A 106 -4.20 -3.22 19.45
CA PHE A 106 -3.05 -2.69 20.19
C PHE A 106 -3.45 -2.31 21.61
N SER A 107 -2.62 -2.66 22.61
CA SER A 107 -2.69 -2.00 23.92
C SER A 107 -2.17 -0.57 23.81
N GLU A 108 -2.58 0.30 24.74
CA GLU A 108 -2.21 1.74 24.78
C GLU A 108 -0.68 1.99 24.79
N ASP A 109 0.07 0.96 25.11
CA ASP A 109 1.52 0.87 25.25
C ASP A 109 2.23 0.28 24.02
N GLY A 110 1.50 0.00 22.92
CA GLY A 110 2.07 -0.24 21.59
C GLY A 110 2.55 -1.67 21.31
N TYR A 111 2.20 -2.65 22.13
CA TYR A 111 2.59 -4.06 21.94
C TYR A 111 1.46 -4.93 21.35
N LEU A 112 1.85 -5.88 20.49
CA LEU A 112 0.98 -6.85 19.82
C LEU A 112 0.59 -8.00 20.76
N LYS A 113 -0.71 -8.31 20.84
CA LYS A 113 -1.29 -9.26 21.80
C LYS A 113 -0.98 -10.76 21.57
N ASN A 114 -0.16 -11.17 20.59
CA ASN A 114 0.12 -12.60 20.36
C ASN A 114 1.50 -12.90 19.74
N ASN A 115 2.33 -13.63 20.48
CA ASN A 115 3.75 -13.97 20.20
C ASN A 115 3.99 -15.19 19.27
N LYS A 116 3.07 -15.56 18.36
CA LYS A 116 3.23 -16.78 17.53
C LYS A 116 3.67 -16.55 16.07
N LEU A 117 4.03 -15.33 15.68
CA LEU A 117 4.23 -14.93 14.27
C LEU A 117 5.66 -15.06 13.71
N PHE A 118 6.68 -15.33 14.53
CA PHE A 118 8.08 -15.33 14.04
C PHE A 118 8.49 -16.59 13.25
N ALA A 119 7.80 -17.72 13.40
CA ALA A 119 8.24 -18.98 12.79
C ALA A 119 7.95 -19.11 11.27
N ILE A 120 7.03 -18.30 10.72
CA ILE A 120 6.61 -18.40 9.31
C ILE A 120 7.48 -17.50 8.41
N VAL A 121 7.98 -16.38 8.94
CA VAL A 121 8.83 -15.45 8.20
C VAL A 121 10.20 -16.07 7.86
N ASP A 122 10.75 -16.90 8.74
CA ASP A 122 12.00 -17.64 8.48
C ASP A 122 11.87 -18.67 7.35
N THR A 123 10.65 -19.16 7.07
CA THR A 123 10.43 -20.11 5.96
C THR A 123 10.39 -19.38 4.61
N ILE A 124 10.07 -18.08 4.59
CA ILE A 124 10.11 -17.23 3.39
C ILE A 124 11.52 -16.66 3.17
N ALA A 125 12.29 -16.44 4.24
CA ALA A 125 13.68 -15.98 4.20
C ALA A 125 14.68 -17.02 3.62
N GLY A 126 14.26 -18.28 3.46
CA GLY A 126 15.07 -19.35 2.86
C GLY A 126 15.38 -19.21 1.35
N TYR A 127 14.88 -18.17 0.67
CA TYR A 127 15.09 -17.92 -0.77
C TYR A 127 16.24 -16.95 -1.10
N CYS A 128 17.17 -16.72 -0.18
CA CYS A 128 18.42 -16.01 -0.45
C CYS A 128 19.45 -16.91 -1.17
N ARG A 129 19.16 -17.32 -2.41
CA ARG A 129 20.22 -17.67 -3.37
C ARG A 129 20.63 -16.39 -4.12
N PRO A 130 21.93 -16.16 -4.40
CA PRO A 130 22.34 -15.08 -5.27
C PRO A 130 21.76 -15.33 -6.67
N LYS A 131 20.71 -14.58 -7.02
CA LYS A 131 20.08 -14.64 -8.34
C LYS A 131 21.02 -14.02 -9.36
N THR A 132 21.32 -14.73 -10.43
CA THR A 132 22.09 -14.13 -11.53
C THR A 132 21.31 -12.94 -12.12
N PRO A 133 21.98 -11.98 -12.78
CA PRO A 133 21.29 -10.86 -13.44
C PRO A 133 20.16 -11.32 -14.38
N GLU A 134 20.35 -12.45 -15.05
CA GLU A 134 19.37 -13.07 -15.95
C GLU A 134 18.15 -13.60 -15.20
N GLU A 135 18.34 -14.21 -14.02
CA GLU A 135 17.26 -14.69 -13.16
C GLU A 135 16.43 -13.52 -12.60
N LYS A 136 17.07 -12.39 -12.26
CA LYS A 136 16.38 -11.16 -11.83
C LYS A 136 15.52 -10.57 -12.96
N PHE A 137 16.01 -10.60 -14.19
CA PHE A 137 15.26 -10.11 -15.34
C PHE A 137 14.01 -10.96 -15.59
N ILE A 138 14.15 -12.30 -15.56
CA ILE A 138 13.04 -13.23 -15.74
C ILE A 138 11.99 -13.08 -14.64
N GLU A 139 12.39 -12.87 -13.39
CA GLU A 139 11.45 -12.63 -12.30
C GLU A 139 10.70 -11.31 -12.46
N THR A 140 11.39 -10.25 -12.89
CA THR A 140 10.77 -8.93 -13.09
C THR A 140 9.74 -8.99 -14.23
N ASP A 141 10.05 -9.67 -15.33
CA ASP A 141 9.12 -9.87 -16.45
C ASP A 141 7.89 -10.71 -16.04
N ASN A 142 8.09 -11.80 -15.30
CA ASN A 142 7.00 -12.62 -14.78
C ASN A 142 6.11 -11.86 -13.78
N LEU A 143 6.72 -11.05 -12.90
CA LEU A 143 5.99 -10.19 -11.97
C LEU A 143 5.18 -9.14 -12.73
N GLN A 144 5.76 -8.50 -13.75
CA GLN A 144 5.05 -7.51 -14.55
C GLN A 144 3.86 -8.12 -15.30
N LYS A 145 4.02 -9.32 -15.85
CA LYS A 145 2.93 -10.07 -16.49
C LYS A 145 1.81 -10.41 -15.50
N LEU A 146 2.17 -10.85 -14.29
CA LEU A 146 1.19 -11.10 -13.23
C LEU A 146 0.43 -9.83 -12.85
N VAL A 147 1.14 -8.71 -12.67
CA VAL A 147 0.54 -7.41 -12.37
C VAL A 147 -0.45 -7.01 -13.48
N ASN A 148 -0.08 -7.15 -14.75
CA ASN A 148 -0.95 -6.83 -15.88
C ASN A 148 -2.23 -7.70 -15.90
N VAL A 149 -2.13 -8.98 -15.52
CA VAL A 149 -3.31 -9.85 -15.40
C VAL A 149 -4.19 -9.39 -14.24
N LEU A 150 -3.60 -9.08 -13.09
CA LEU A 150 -4.34 -8.57 -11.93
C LEU A 150 -5.04 -7.23 -12.24
N ASP A 151 -4.39 -6.31 -12.95
CA ASP A 151 -4.98 -5.04 -13.39
C ASP A 151 -6.19 -5.24 -14.30
N LYS A 152 -6.17 -6.25 -15.19
CA LYS A 152 -7.33 -6.60 -16.02
C LYS A 152 -8.48 -7.14 -15.17
N LEU A 153 -8.18 -8.04 -14.24
CA LEU A 153 -9.17 -8.67 -13.37
C LEU A 153 -9.81 -7.70 -12.37
N GLU A 154 -9.09 -6.66 -11.97
CA GLU A 154 -9.56 -5.62 -11.04
C GLU A 154 -10.83 -4.92 -11.55
N ASN A 155 -10.95 -4.72 -12.86
CA ASN A 155 -12.08 -3.99 -13.46
C ASN A 155 -13.31 -4.88 -13.75
N GLU A 156 -13.20 -6.20 -13.62
CA GLU A 156 -14.30 -7.11 -13.98
C GLU A 156 -15.38 -7.23 -12.88
N ASN A 157 -14.98 -7.01 -11.63
CA ASN A 157 -15.88 -7.14 -10.48
C ASN A 157 -15.32 -6.36 -9.29
N GLU A 158 -16.13 -5.46 -8.75
CA GLU A 158 -15.81 -4.59 -7.61
C GLU A 158 -15.22 -5.31 -6.40
N ASP A 159 -15.96 -6.31 -5.89
CA ASP A 159 -15.51 -7.09 -4.74
C ASP A 159 -14.16 -7.78 -5.00
N LEU A 160 -13.96 -8.30 -6.22
CA LEU A 160 -12.70 -8.93 -6.61
C LEU A 160 -11.56 -7.91 -6.74
N GLY A 161 -11.86 -6.72 -7.27
CA GLY A 161 -10.92 -5.61 -7.39
C GLY A 161 -10.39 -5.17 -6.03
N MET A 162 -11.25 -5.05 -5.02
CA MET A 162 -10.86 -4.73 -3.65
C MET A 162 -9.92 -5.76 -3.05
N VAL A 163 -10.18 -7.05 -3.25
CA VAL A 163 -9.27 -8.13 -2.79
C VAL A 163 -7.93 -8.08 -3.53
N ILE A 164 -7.93 -7.81 -4.83
CA ILE A 164 -6.70 -7.66 -5.63
C ILE A 164 -5.87 -6.47 -5.13
N LEU A 165 -6.52 -5.36 -4.78
CA LEU A 165 -5.86 -4.18 -4.25
C LEU A 165 -5.16 -4.48 -2.92
N CYS A 166 -5.85 -5.14 -1.97
CA CYS A 166 -5.22 -5.57 -0.72
C CYS A 166 -3.99 -6.44 -0.95
N ILE A 167 -4.03 -7.37 -1.92
CA ILE A 167 -2.87 -8.21 -2.25
C ILE A 167 -1.71 -7.36 -2.79
N LYS A 168 -1.98 -6.36 -3.65
CA LYS A 168 -0.96 -5.43 -4.16
C LYS A 168 -0.32 -4.59 -3.04
N GLU A 169 -1.07 -4.34 -1.96
CA GLU A 169 -0.58 -3.66 -0.75
C GLU A 169 0.18 -4.58 0.22
N GLY A 170 0.29 -5.88 -0.10
CA GLY A 170 0.94 -6.89 0.74
C GLY A 170 0.01 -7.56 1.76
N ILE A 171 -1.28 -7.20 1.75
CA ILE A 171 -2.30 -7.77 2.64
C ILE A 171 -2.89 -8.99 1.96
N SER A 172 -2.39 -10.17 2.34
CA SER A 172 -2.72 -11.43 1.68
C SER A 172 -3.55 -12.38 2.56
N GLU A 173 -3.61 -12.14 3.87
CA GLU A 173 -4.37 -13.00 4.77
C GLU A 173 -5.86 -12.67 4.71
N PRO A 174 -6.75 -13.68 4.56
CA PRO A 174 -8.19 -13.47 4.43
C PRO A 174 -8.81 -12.64 5.56
N ARG A 175 -8.29 -12.77 6.78
CA ARG A 175 -8.77 -12.01 7.95
C ARG A 175 -8.43 -10.53 7.84
N TYR A 176 -7.20 -10.20 7.45
CA TYR A 176 -6.79 -8.80 7.26
C TYR A 176 -7.48 -8.17 6.04
N ILE A 177 -7.66 -8.94 4.95
CA ILE A 177 -8.44 -8.46 3.80
C ILE A 177 -9.89 -8.19 4.23
N ALA A 178 -10.51 -9.07 5.02
CA ALA A 178 -11.87 -8.86 5.54
C ALA A 178 -11.97 -7.58 6.38
N GLN A 179 -11.00 -7.34 7.26
CA GLN A 179 -10.91 -6.13 8.05
C GLN A 179 -10.77 -4.87 7.17
N GLU A 180 -9.87 -4.89 6.18
CA GLU A 180 -9.63 -3.77 5.27
C GLU A 180 -10.77 -3.45 4.32
N THR A 181 -11.56 -4.45 3.95
CA THR A 181 -12.64 -4.32 2.95
C THR A 181 -14.03 -4.25 3.58
N GLY A 182 -14.17 -4.55 4.87
CA GLY A 182 -15.46 -4.74 5.54
C GLY A 182 -16.23 -5.98 5.08
N PHE A 183 -15.61 -6.87 4.29
CA PHE A 183 -16.25 -8.10 3.85
C PHE A 183 -16.26 -9.17 4.94
N ASP A 184 -17.27 -10.04 4.90
CA ASP A 184 -17.20 -11.29 5.66
C ASP A 184 -15.99 -12.14 5.21
N VAL A 185 -15.34 -12.80 6.16
CA VAL A 185 -14.16 -13.63 5.92
C VAL A 185 -14.48 -14.75 4.92
N SER A 186 -15.68 -15.34 4.96
CA SER A 186 -16.11 -16.37 3.99
C SER A 186 -16.27 -15.79 2.59
N LYS A 187 -16.80 -14.55 2.46
CA LYS A 187 -16.83 -13.81 1.19
C LYS A 187 -15.41 -13.63 0.65
N VAL A 188 -14.46 -13.21 1.48
CA VAL A 188 -13.04 -13.08 1.09
C VAL A 188 -12.45 -14.41 0.61
N TYR A 189 -12.69 -15.51 1.33
CA TYR A 189 -12.24 -16.85 0.88
C TYR A 189 -12.81 -17.21 -0.50
N ASN A 190 -14.07 -16.92 -0.76
CA ASN A 190 -14.71 -17.17 -2.06
C ASN A 190 -14.09 -16.33 -3.17
N LEU A 191 -13.81 -15.04 -2.91
CA LEU A 191 -13.15 -14.14 -3.85
C LEU A 191 -11.72 -14.57 -4.14
N LEU A 192 -10.94 -14.95 -3.13
CA LEU A 192 -9.59 -15.50 -3.30
C LEU A 192 -9.61 -16.81 -4.09
N LYS A 193 -10.61 -17.68 -3.86
CA LYS A 193 -10.80 -18.91 -4.65
C LYS A 193 -11.12 -18.58 -6.10
N LYS A 194 -11.97 -17.58 -6.36
CA LYS A 194 -12.29 -17.09 -7.70
C LYS A 194 -11.05 -16.52 -8.38
N LEU A 195 -10.25 -15.71 -7.69
CA LEU A 195 -8.99 -15.16 -8.17
C LEU A 195 -8.02 -16.28 -8.58
N ARG A 196 -7.79 -17.26 -7.70
CA ARG A 196 -6.91 -18.42 -7.99
C ARG A 196 -7.37 -19.22 -9.21
N ARG A 197 -8.68 -19.37 -9.41
CA ARG A 197 -9.24 -20.05 -10.61
C ARG A 197 -8.94 -19.26 -11.88
N LYS A 198 -9.08 -17.93 -11.86
CA LYS A 198 -8.76 -17.07 -13.00
C LYS A 198 -7.26 -17.02 -13.30
N LEU A 199 -6.43 -17.14 -12.26
CA LEU A 199 -4.97 -17.22 -12.39
C LEU A 199 -4.46 -18.65 -12.68
N LYS A 200 -5.34 -19.65 -12.79
CA LYS A 200 -4.93 -21.06 -13.01
C LYS A 200 -4.20 -21.25 -14.34
N ASP A 201 -4.56 -20.44 -15.34
CA ASP A 201 -3.93 -20.46 -16.66
C ASP A 201 -2.66 -19.59 -16.72
N PHE A 202 -2.40 -18.79 -15.67
CA PHE A 202 -1.16 -18.07 -15.50
C PHE A 202 -0.09 -19.01 -14.94
N ASP A 203 0.59 -19.72 -15.85
CA ASP A 203 1.75 -20.53 -15.53
C ASP A 203 3.03 -19.82 -15.99
N PRO A 204 3.81 -19.22 -15.07
CA PRO A 204 5.05 -18.54 -15.42
C PRO A 204 6.11 -19.49 -16.02
N LYS A 205 5.93 -20.82 -15.91
CA LYS A 205 6.82 -21.83 -16.49
C LYS A 205 6.40 -22.26 -17.91
N LYS A 206 5.10 -22.27 -18.24
CA LYS A 206 4.63 -22.63 -19.60
C LYS A 206 4.95 -21.58 -20.66
N GLN A 207 5.14 -20.33 -20.27
CA GLN A 207 5.56 -19.28 -21.21
C GLN A 207 7.01 -19.43 -21.70
N LYS A 208 7.82 -20.32 -21.11
CA LYS A 208 9.15 -20.66 -21.62
C LYS A 208 9.13 -21.46 -22.94
N ALA A 209 8.00 -22.01 -23.35
CA ALA A 209 7.90 -22.90 -24.51
C ALA A 209 7.46 -22.20 -25.81
N LEU A 210 7.30 -20.88 -25.80
CA LEU A 210 6.82 -20.08 -26.94
C LEU A 210 7.83 -19.03 -27.42
N CYS A 211 9.07 -19.08 -26.92
CA CYS A 211 10.21 -18.35 -27.48
C CYS A 211 11.23 -19.35 -28.03
#